data_AF-A0A7S3F2I0-F1
#
_entry.id   AF-A0A7S3F2I0-F1
#
_cell.length_a   1.000
_cell.length_b   1.000
_cell.length_c   1.000
_cell.angle_alpha   90.00
_cell.angle_beta   90.00
_cell.angle_gamma   90.00
#
_symmetry.space_group_name_H-M   'P 1'
#
loop_
_entity.id
_entity.type
_entity.pdbx_description
1 polymer ?
#
loop_
_entity_poly.entity_id
_entity_poly.type
_entity_poly.pdbx_seq_one_letter_code
_entity_poly.pdbx_strand_id
1 'polypeptide(L)'
;IARGLYTLVNTHHDDWLDGSTDTAAFEAELPRLTAIWSQVAARFSPKSDLLAFEIYNEPHYNMTTAWLNAMNSAVLPVLRATNPTRNILLGGLKFMNPTWIASHPDDMVFPSN
;
A
#
# COMPACT_ATOMS: atom_id res chain seq x y z
N ILE A 1 -11.44 8.60 14.30
CA ILE A 1 -11.76 7.62 15.38
C ILE A 1 -12.46 8.17 16.62
N ALA A 2 -12.21 9.39 17.13
CA ALA A 2 -12.88 9.89 18.35
C ALA A 2 -14.42 9.98 18.29
N ARG A 3 -14.99 9.92 17.09
CA ARG A 3 -16.43 9.85 16.83
C ARG A 3 -16.97 8.42 16.65
N GLY A 4 -16.19 7.39 17.01
CA GLY A 4 -16.57 5.98 16.89
C GLY A 4 -16.61 5.43 15.47
N LEU A 5 -16.10 6.17 14.47
CA LEU A 5 -16.08 5.75 13.07
C LEU A 5 -14.82 4.97 12.71
N TYR A 6 -14.98 3.95 11.86
CA TYR A 6 -13.88 3.38 11.10
C TYR A 6 -13.25 4.42 10.19
N THR A 7 -11.93 4.43 10.08
CA THR A 7 -11.17 5.41 9.30
C THR A 7 -10.07 4.68 8.54
N LEU A 8 -9.91 5.01 7.26
CA LEU A 8 -8.83 4.51 6.40
C LEU A 8 -7.88 5.66 6.07
N VAL A 9 -6.57 5.39 6.09
CA VAL A 9 -5.52 6.32 5.66
C VAL A 9 -4.70 5.62 4.58
N ASN A 10 -4.38 6.36 3.51
CA ASN A 10 -3.62 5.86 2.36
C ASN A 10 -2.63 6.90 1.81
N THR A 11 -1.81 6.47 0.86
CA THR A 11 -1.21 7.33 -0.17
C THR A 11 -2.17 7.39 -1.35
N HIS A 12 -2.44 8.57 -1.92
CA HIS A 12 -3.62 8.78 -2.79
C HIS A 12 -3.31 9.25 -4.21
N HIS A 13 -2.59 10.38 -4.33
CA HIS A 13 -2.15 10.97 -5.61
C HIS A 13 -0.62 10.98 -5.67
N ASP A 14 -0.02 9.84 -5.32
CA ASP A 14 1.42 9.66 -5.23
C ASP A 14 1.99 9.21 -6.57
N ASP A 15 1.57 9.89 -7.65
CA ASP A 15 1.81 9.59 -9.07
C ASP A 15 3.30 9.51 -9.44
N TRP A 16 4.16 10.04 -8.57
CA TRP A 16 5.62 9.92 -8.68
C TRP A 16 6.09 8.46 -8.61
N LEU A 17 5.31 7.54 -8.00
CA LEU A 17 5.64 6.12 -7.96
C LEU A 17 5.05 5.36 -9.15
N ASP A 18 3.74 5.40 -9.33
CA ASP A 18 3.04 4.59 -10.33
C ASP A 18 3.08 5.18 -11.75
N GLY A 19 3.43 6.47 -11.86
CA GLY A 19 3.83 7.14 -13.10
C GLY A 19 5.31 6.96 -13.47
N SER A 20 6.08 6.14 -12.74
CA SER A 20 7.49 5.85 -13.08
C SER A 20 7.66 5.40 -14.52
N THR A 21 8.71 5.87 -15.20
CA THR A 21 8.92 5.63 -16.64
C THR A 21 9.48 4.25 -16.96
N ASP A 22 10.20 3.65 -16.01
CA ASP A 22 10.80 2.32 -16.11
C ASP A 22 11.06 1.74 -14.70
N THR A 23 11.62 0.53 -14.64
CA THR A 23 11.87 -0.18 -13.38
C THR A 23 12.89 0.55 -12.51
N ALA A 24 13.90 1.19 -13.10
CA ALA A 24 14.92 1.91 -12.33
C ALA A 24 14.32 3.15 -11.66
N ALA A 25 13.43 3.87 -12.34
CA ALA A 25 12.68 4.99 -11.77
C ALA A 25 11.77 4.52 -10.62
N PHE A 26 11.02 3.42 -10.82
CA PHE A 26 10.17 2.86 -9.77
C PHE A 26 10.97 2.45 -8.52
N GLU A 27 12.08 1.74 -8.71
CA GLU A 27 12.96 1.31 -7.62
C GLU A 27 13.61 2.49 -6.89
N ALA A 28 13.90 3.60 -7.57
CA ALA A 28 14.45 4.81 -6.96
C ALA A 28 13.45 5.53 -6.04
N GLU A 29 12.15 5.43 -6.33
CA GLU A 29 11.08 6.05 -5.55
C GLU A 29 10.55 5.15 -4.42
N LEU A 30 10.76 3.84 -4.49
CA LEU A 30 10.30 2.91 -3.45
C LEU A 30 10.84 3.22 -2.03
N PRO A 31 12.10 3.65 -1.83
CA PRO A 31 12.60 4.15 -0.55
C PRO A 31 11.82 5.35 -0.01
N ARG A 32 11.33 6.24 -0.87
CA ARG A 32 10.51 7.38 -0.47
C ARG A 32 9.16 6.91 0.06
N LEU A 33 8.49 5.98 -0.64
CA LEU A 33 7.21 5.43 -0.19
C LEU A 33 7.36 4.72 1.17
N THR A 34 8.38 3.88 1.31
CA THR A 34 8.65 3.16 2.57
C THR A 34 8.97 4.11 3.73
N ALA A 35 9.70 5.20 3.48
CA ALA A 35 9.96 6.22 4.49
C ALA A 35 8.69 7.00 4.92
N ILE A 36 7.78 7.28 3.99
CA ILE A 36 6.46 7.85 4.29
C ILE A 36 5.67 6.90 5.19
N TRP A 37 5.57 5.63 4.80
CA TRP A 37 4.82 4.64 5.56
C TRP A 37 5.43 4.34 6.92
N SER A 38 6.76 4.40 7.08
CA SER A 38 7.43 4.30 8.38
C SER A 38 6.95 5.41 9.33
N GLN A 39 6.90 6.66 8.85
CA GLN A 39 6.44 7.80 9.65
C GLN A 39 4.95 7.69 9.99
N VAL A 40 4.11 7.32 9.02
CA VAL A 40 2.65 7.12 9.23
C VAL A 40 2.41 5.99 10.23
N ALA A 41 3.07 4.85 10.07
CA ALA A 41 2.94 3.69 10.94
C ALA A 41 3.30 4.03 12.40
N ALA A 42 4.44 4.70 12.61
CA ALA A 42 4.88 5.12 13.94
C ALA A 42 3.93 6.16 14.56
N ARG A 43 3.48 7.14 13.77
CA ARG A 43 2.60 8.21 14.23
C ARG A 43 1.21 7.72 14.65
N PHE A 44 0.73 6.65 14.03
CA PHE A 44 -0.60 6.10 14.26
C PHE A 44 -0.62 4.77 15.03
N SER A 45 0.54 4.22 15.41
CA SER A 45 0.60 2.98 16.21
C SER A 45 -0.24 2.99 17.48
N PRO A 46 -0.35 4.08 18.29
CA PRO A 46 -1.16 4.04 19.51
C PRO A 46 -2.66 4.25 19.26
N LYS A 47 -3.12 4.30 18.01
CA LYS A 47 -4.53 4.51 17.68
C LYS A 47 -5.31 3.20 17.70
N SER A 48 -6.59 3.30 18.05
CA SER A 48 -7.56 2.20 18.03
C SER A 48 -7.59 1.47 16.67
N ASP A 49 -7.98 0.19 16.68
CA ASP A 49 -8.19 -0.64 15.49
C ASP A 49 -9.35 -0.19 14.59
N LEU A 50 -10.11 0.84 15.01
CA LEU A 50 -10.99 1.57 14.11
C LEU A 50 -10.22 2.29 12.99
N LEU A 51 -8.90 2.49 13.13
CA LEU A 51 -8.03 3.00 12.07
C LEU A 51 -7.39 1.83 11.31
N ALA A 52 -7.60 1.78 10.00
CA ALA A 52 -6.93 0.88 9.07
C ALA A 52 -5.99 1.66 8.14
N PHE A 53 -5.09 0.95 7.48
CA PHE A 53 -4.23 1.49 6.42
C PHE A 53 -4.57 0.86 5.08
N GLU A 54 -4.37 1.59 4.00
CA GLU A 54 -4.36 1.09 2.62
C GLU A 54 -3.05 1.56 2.01
N ILE A 55 -2.20 0.63 1.54
CA ILE A 55 -0.82 0.96 1.15
C ILE A 55 -0.76 2.00 0.03
N TYR A 56 -1.64 1.88 -0.96
CA TYR A 56 -1.64 2.75 -2.14
C TYR A 56 -3.01 2.73 -2.79
N ASN A 57 -3.61 3.90 -2.99
CA ASN A 57 -4.89 4.07 -3.67
C ASN A 57 -4.77 3.74 -5.16
N GLU A 58 -5.73 3.00 -5.69
CA GLU A 58 -5.94 2.85 -7.13
C GLU A 58 -4.68 2.56 -7.97
N PRO A 59 -3.82 1.56 -7.69
CA PRO A 59 -2.60 1.35 -8.48
C PRO A 59 -2.84 1.40 -10.01
N HIS A 60 -2.26 2.41 -10.68
CA HIS A 60 -2.60 2.76 -12.06
C HIS A 60 -1.39 3.29 -12.86
N TYR A 61 -1.64 4.04 -13.93
CA TYR A 61 -0.66 4.49 -14.93
C TYR A 61 0.26 3.36 -15.44
N ASN A 62 1.54 3.42 -15.07
CA ASN A 62 2.58 2.49 -15.51
C ASN A 62 2.80 1.34 -14.51
N MET A 63 2.04 1.31 -13.40
CA MET A 63 2.15 0.24 -12.41
C MET A 63 1.93 -1.13 -13.08
N THR A 64 2.94 -1.99 -12.93
CA THR A 64 2.88 -3.39 -13.33
C THR A 64 2.55 -4.28 -12.14
N THR A 65 2.11 -5.51 -12.37
CA THR A 65 1.90 -6.50 -11.30
C THR A 65 3.18 -6.75 -10.50
N ALA A 66 4.34 -6.79 -11.19
CA ALA A 66 5.64 -6.96 -10.54
C ALA A 66 5.96 -5.79 -9.60
N TRP A 67 5.72 -4.56 -10.03
CA TRP A 67 5.91 -3.37 -9.20
C TRP A 67 4.93 -3.30 -8.04
N LEU A 68 3.65 -3.64 -8.27
CA LEU A 68 2.65 -3.74 -7.20
C LEU A 68 3.10 -4.71 -6.11
N ASN A 69 3.58 -5.89 -6.49
CA ASN A 69 4.09 -6.88 -5.55
C ASN A 69 5.37 -6.42 -4.84
N ALA A 70 6.30 -5.79 -5.55
CA ALA A 70 7.51 -5.22 -4.96
C ALA A 70 7.18 -4.11 -3.95
N MET A 71 6.23 -3.24 -4.28
CA MET A 71 5.72 -2.19 -3.39
C MET A 71 5.11 -2.78 -2.12
N ASN A 72 4.19 -3.73 -2.27
CA ASN A 72 3.54 -4.39 -1.12
C ASN A 72 4.57 -5.11 -0.24
N SER A 73 5.54 -5.80 -0.85
CA SER A 73 6.62 -6.49 -0.15
C SER A 73 7.53 -5.54 0.63
N ALA A 74 7.80 -4.35 0.09
CA ALA A 74 8.63 -3.35 0.76
C ALA A 74 7.90 -2.63 1.91
N VAL A 75 6.61 -2.31 1.75
CA VAL A 75 5.86 -1.49 2.71
C VAL A 75 5.24 -2.32 3.83
N LEU A 76 4.75 -3.54 3.56
CA LEU A 76 4.04 -4.33 4.57
C LEU A 76 4.89 -4.61 5.84
N PRO A 77 6.17 -4.99 5.75
CA PRO A 77 7.02 -5.18 6.93
C PRO A 77 7.22 -3.89 7.75
N VAL A 78 7.32 -2.73 7.06
CA VAL A 78 7.45 -1.42 7.71
C VAL A 78 6.22 -1.11 8.55
N LEU A 79 5.02 -1.39 8.02
CA LEU A 79 3.77 -1.23 8.77
C LEU A 79 3.70 -2.19 9.96
N ARG A 80 4.04 -3.47 9.74
CA ARG A 80 3.97 -4.54 10.75
C ARG A 80 4.92 -4.34 11.92
N ALA A 81 6.06 -3.68 11.72
CA ALA A 81 7.04 -3.39 12.77
C ALA A 81 6.43 -2.62 13.97
N THR A 82 5.42 -1.78 13.74
CA THR A 82 4.76 -0.99 14.81
C THR A 82 3.25 -1.24 14.91
N ASN A 83 2.65 -1.94 13.93
CA ASN A 83 1.22 -2.21 13.85
C ASN A 83 0.98 -3.70 13.51
N PRO A 84 1.32 -4.63 14.43
CA PRO A 84 1.32 -6.06 14.15
C PRO A 84 -0.07 -6.62 13.80
N THR A 85 -1.14 -6.04 14.36
CA THR A 85 -2.52 -6.52 14.20
C THR A 85 -3.42 -5.58 13.40
N ARG A 86 -2.95 -4.38 13.03
CA ARG A 86 -3.80 -3.40 12.34
C ARG A 86 -4.19 -3.90 10.96
N ASN A 87 -5.45 -3.73 10.58
CA ASN A 87 -5.93 -4.04 9.24
C ASN A 87 -5.18 -3.20 8.19
N ILE A 88 -4.66 -3.89 7.17
CA ILE A 88 -3.97 -3.30 6.02
C ILE A 88 -4.68 -3.80 4.77
N LEU A 89 -5.17 -2.86 3.97
CA LEU A 89 -5.85 -3.11 2.71
C LEU A 89 -4.82 -3.03 1.57
N LEU A 90 -4.95 -3.97 0.65
CA LEU A 90 -4.16 -4.08 -0.57
C LEU A 90 -5.12 -4.14 -1.75
N GLY A 91 -4.81 -3.42 -2.82
CA GLY A 91 -5.62 -3.36 -4.02
C GLY A 91 -4.88 -3.86 -5.25
N GLY A 92 -5.64 -4.34 -6.23
CA GLY A 92 -5.13 -4.72 -7.55
C GLY A 92 -4.95 -3.53 -8.49
N LEU A 93 -4.46 -3.80 -9.69
CA LEU A 93 -4.27 -2.78 -10.73
C LEU A 93 -5.60 -2.26 -11.29
N LYS A 94 -5.52 -1.26 -12.18
CA LYS A 94 -6.65 -0.66 -12.89
C LYS A 94 -7.61 0.02 -11.94
N PHE A 95 -7.09 0.91 -11.09
CA PHE A 95 -7.89 1.66 -10.12
C PHE A 95 -8.63 0.74 -9.12
N MET A 96 -7.97 -0.33 -8.68
CA MET A 96 -8.57 -1.37 -7.85
C MET A 96 -9.85 -1.98 -8.43
N ASN A 97 -9.94 -2.09 -9.75
CA ASN A 97 -11.12 -2.66 -10.40
C ASN A 97 -11.35 -4.10 -9.88
N PRO A 98 -12.54 -4.42 -9.34
CA PRO A 98 -12.80 -5.74 -8.77
C PRO A 98 -12.71 -6.87 -9.80
N THR A 99 -12.97 -6.59 -11.07
CA THR A 99 -12.80 -7.56 -12.17
C THR A 99 -11.33 -7.88 -12.40
N TRP A 100 -10.39 -6.94 -12.15
CA TRP A 100 -8.97 -7.23 -12.29
C TRP A 100 -8.53 -8.31 -11.31
N ILE A 101 -8.95 -8.23 -10.04
CA ILE A 101 -8.67 -9.27 -9.04
C ILE A 101 -9.34 -10.59 -9.44
N ALA A 102 -10.61 -10.54 -9.86
CA ALA A 102 -11.34 -11.74 -10.27
C ALA A 102 -10.70 -12.45 -11.48
N SER A 103 -10.04 -11.71 -12.39
CA SER A 103 -9.36 -12.28 -13.55
C SER A 103 -7.88 -12.60 -13.33
N HIS A 104 -7.29 -12.16 -12.21
CA HIS A 104 -5.88 -12.37 -11.86
C HIS A 104 -5.75 -12.87 -10.40
N PRO A 105 -6.39 -13.99 -10.03
CA PRO A 105 -6.50 -14.42 -8.63
C PRO A 105 -5.16 -14.77 -7.99
N ASP A 106 -4.14 -15.10 -8.79
CA ASP A 106 -2.83 -15.57 -8.33
C ASP A 106 -1.70 -14.53 -8.56
N ASP A 107 -2.02 -13.38 -9.14
CA ASP A 107 -1.02 -12.38 -9.56
C ASP A 107 -0.51 -11.54 -8.39
N MET A 108 -1.34 -11.32 -7.37
CA MET A 108 -0.95 -10.58 -6.18
C MET A 108 -0.27 -11.51 -5.17
N VAL A 109 0.98 -11.19 -4.84
CA VAL A 109 1.76 -11.93 -3.84
C VAL A 109 1.64 -11.22 -2.50
N PHE A 110 1.11 -11.92 -1.51
CA PHE A 110 1.06 -11.44 -0.13
C PHE A 110 2.31 -11.92 0.61
N PRO A 111 3.17 -11.02 1.11
CA PRO A 111 4.30 -11.41 1.95
C PRO A 111 3.79 -12.14 3.19
N SER A 112 4.46 -13.22 3.60
CA SER A 112 4.20 -13.84 4.89
C SER A 112 4.47 -12.83 6.01
N ASN A 113 3.56 -12.78 7.00
CA ASN A 113 3.72 -11.95 8.20
C ASN A 113 4.99 -12.27 8.98
#